data_AF-A0A7J9CXC4-F1
#
_entry.id   AF-A0A7J9CXC4-F1
#
_cell.length_a   1.000
_cell.length_b   1.000
_cell.length_c   1.000
_cell.angle_alpha   90.00
_cell.angle_beta   90.00
_cell.angle_gamma   90.00
#
_symmetry.space_group_name_H-M   'P 1'
#
loop_
_entity.id
_entity.type
_entity.pdbx_description
1 polymer ?
#
loop_
_entity_poly.entity_id
_entity_poly.type
_entity_poly.pdbx_seq_one_letter_code
_entity_poly.pdbx_strand_id
1 'polypeptide(L)'
;MDRFIPNRSAMDFDYAHYMLTDGRKIKENQTVCSPAREAYRKQLAETLNMNRTRILAFKNKPPAPVELFPSEHSTTSVHPTKSAKPRRHIPQSSERTLDAPDLVDDFYLNLLDWGSSNVLAIALGNTVYLWDASDSSTSELVTV
;
A
#
# COMPACT_ATOMS: atom_id res chain seq x y z
N MET A 1 -7.79 12.77 5.47
CA MET A 1 -6.76 12.36 4.50
C MET A 1 -7.14 11.00 3.95
N ASP A 2 -7.38 10.90 2.65
CA ASP A 2 -7.71 9.63 1.99
C ASP A 2 -6.41 8.83 1.80
N ARG A 3 -6.40 7.56 2.22
CA ARG A 3 -5.19 6.73 2.17
C ARG A 3 -5.04 6.18 0.76
N PHE A 4 -3.93 6.52 0.09
CA PHE A 4 -3.64 6.08 -1.28
C PHE A 4 -3.73 4.54 -1.41
N ILE A 5 -4.59 4.06 -2.32
CA ILE A 5 -4.76 2.64 -2.64
C ILE A 5 -4.09 2.37 -4.00
N PRO A 6 -2.97 1.63 -4.05
CA PRO A 6 -2.16 1.47 -5.26
C PRO A 6 -2.85 0.81 -6.46
N ASN A 7 -4.03 0.19 -6.28
CA ASN A 7 -4.74 -0.49 -7.36
C ASN A 7 -6.26 -0.58 -7.10
N ARG A 8 -6.94 0.56 -7.14
CA ARG A 8 -8.39 0.66 -6.88
C ARG A 8 -9.24 -0.13 -7.90
N SER A 9 -8.78 -0.28 -9.15
CA SER A 9 -9.48 -1.04 -10.20
C SER A 9 -9.40 -2.56 -10.03
N ALA A 10 -8.47 -3.07 -9.21
CA ALA A 10 -8.40 -4.48 -8.87
C ALA A 10 -9.41 -4.88 -7.77
N MET A 11 -10.12 -3.90 -7.18
CA MET A 11 -11.11 -4.11 -6.14
C MET A 11 -12.52 -4.08 -6.74
N ASP A 12 -13.34 -5.05 -6.34
CA ASP A 12 -14.76 -5.09 -6.69
C ASP A 12 -15.58 -4.48 -5.54
N PHE A 13 -15.71 -3.15 -5.57
CA PHE A 13 -16.43 -2.40 -4.53
C PHE A 13 -17.94 -2.67 -4.56
N ASP A 14 -18.50 -2.91 -5.74
CA ASP A 14 -19.93 -3.17 -5.92
C ASP A 14 -20.29 -4.52 -5.29
N TYR A 15 -19.49 -5.56 -5.52
CA TYR A 15 -19.66 -6.86 -4.86
C TYR A 15 -19.45 -6.78 -3.35
N ALA A 16 -18.44 -6.03 -2.89
CA ALA A 16 -18.19 -5.83 -1.46
C ALA A 16 -19.37 -5.14 -0.78
N HIS A 17 -19.90 -4.08 -1.40
CA HIS A 17 -21.09 -3.39 -0.92
C HIS A 17 -22.28 -4.34 -0.85
N TYR A 18 -22.57 -5.07 -1.94
CA TYR A 18 -23.63 -6.08 -1.98
C TYR A 18 -23.50 -7.15 -0.88
N MET A 19 -22.29 -7.68 -0.63
CA MET A 19 -22.09 -8.67 0.44
C MET A 19 -22.31 -8.10 1.85
N LEU A 20 -22.01 -6.80 2.04
CA LEU A 20 -22.22 -6.11 3.31
C LEU A 20 -23.66 -5.68 3.53
N THR A 21 -24.39 -5.28 2.47
CA THR A 21 -25.75 -4.73 2.56
C THR A 21 -26.86 -5.76 2.30
N ASP A 22 -26.66 -6.67 1.35
CA ASP A 22 -27.70 -7.58 0.84
C ASP A 22 -27.42 -9.07 1.09
N GLY A 23 -26.18 -9.45 1.42
CA GLY A 23 -25.78 -10.85 1.63
C GLY A 23 -26.50 -11.62 2.75
N ARG A 24 -27.31 -10.94 3.58
CA ARG A 24 -28.09 -11.56 4.67
C ARG A 24 -29.60 -11.55 4.45
N LYS A 25 -30.11 -11.06 3.32
CA LYS A 25 -31.55 -11.06 3.02
C LYS A 25 -31.90 -12.07 1.94
N ILE A 26 -31.81 -13.37 2.22
CA ILE A 26 -32.75 -14.39 1.71
C ILE A 26 -32.76 -15.54 2.74
N LYS A 27 -33.65 -15.45 3.71
CA LYS A 27 -34.36 -16.61 4.24
C LYS A 27 -35.84 -16.38 3.93
N GLU A 28 -36.19 -16.43 2.66
CA GLU A 28 -37.59 -16.64 2.30
C GLU A 28 -37.68 -17.53 1.07
N ASN A 29 -38.25 -18.70 1.32
CA ASN A 29 -38.91 -19.61 0.41
C ASN A 29 -38.04 -20.45 -0.52
N GLN A 30 -38.06 -21.75 -0.22
CA GLN A 30 -37.74 -22.88 -1.09
C GLN A 30 -38.23 -22.63 -2.52
N THR A 31 -37.36 -22.05 -3.35
CA THR A 31 -37.53 -22.08 -4.80
C THR A 31 -36.81 -23.33 -5.27
N VAL A 32 -37.57 -24.31 -5.74
CA VAL A 32 -37.05 -25.50 -6.43
C VAL A 32 -36.26 -25.00 -7.63
N CYS A 33 -34.94 -24.86 -7.47
CA CYS A 33 -34.05 -24.47 -8.54
C CYS A 33 -33.83 -25.72 -9.38
N SER A 34 -34.20 -25.70 -10.66
CA SER A 34 -33.92 -26.84 -11.54
C SER A 34 -32.40 -27.10 -11.56
N PRO A 35 -31.95 -28.36 -11.70
CA PRO A 35 -30.52 -28.68 -11.76
C PRO A 35 -29.76 -27.87 -12.82
N ALA A 36 -30.43 -27.54 -13.92
CA ALA A 36 -29.88 -26.70 -14.99
C ALA A 36 -29.65 -25.24 -14.56
N ARG A 37 -30.58 -24.65 -13.79
CA ARG A 37 -30.45 -23.28 -13.29
C ARG A 37 -29.35 -23.19 -12.22
N GLU A 38 -29.17 -24.24 -11.43
CA GLU A 38 -28.08 -24.32 -10.45
C GLU A 38 -26.71 -24.49 -11.11
N ALA A 39 -26.60 -25.37 -12.11
CA ALA A 39 -25.39 -25.53 -12.91
C ALA A 39 -24.98 -24.22 -13.61
N TYR A 40 -25.95 -23.51 -14.23
CA TYR A 40 -25.72 -22.22 -14.86
C TYR A 40 -25.23 -21.16 -13.85
N ARG A 41 -25.85 -21.08 -12.66
CA ARG A 41 -25.39 -20.18 -11.60
C ARG A 41 -23.98 -20.52 -11.12
N LYS A 42 -23.65 -21.81 -11.01
CA LYS A 42 -22.31 -22.26 -10.63
C LYS A 42 -21.27 -21.91 -11.70
N GLN A 43 -21.58 -22.10 -12.97
CA GLN A 43 -20.72 -21.72 -14.10
C GLN A 43 -20.56 -20.20 -14.19
N LEU A 44 -21.61 -19.42 -13.93
CA LEU A 44 -21.50 -17.96 -13.82
C LEU A 44 -20.60 -17.54 -12.66
N ALA A 45 -20.76 -18.14 -11.48
CA ALA A 45 -19.92 -17.83 -10.31
C ALA A 45 -18.43 -18.17 -10.56
N GLU A 46 -18.17 -19.26 -11.28
CA GLU A 46 -16.84 -19.67 -11.68
C GLU A 46 -16.21 -18.74 -12.73
N THR A 47 -16.95 -18.42 -13.80
CA THR A 47 -16.50 -17.54 -14.89
C THR A 47 -16.31 -16.09 -14.43
N LEU A 48 -17.20 -15.57 -13.59
CA LEU A 48 -17.10 -14.25 -12.98
C LEU A 48 -16.10 -14.21 -11.81
N ASN A 49 -15.45 -15.33 -11.49
CA ASN A 49 -14.43 -15.43 -10.45
C ASN A 49 -14.93 -14.95 -9.07
N MET A 50 -16.22 -15.19 -8.78
CA MET A 50 -16.90 -14.79 -7.53
C MET A 50 -16.45 -15.61 -6.32
N ASN A 51 -15.57 -16.59 -6.52
CA ASN A 51 -14.91 -17.40 -5.48
C ASN A 51 -13.82 -16.63 -4.71
N ARG A 52 -13.67 -15.32 -4.95
CA ARG A 52 -12.68 -14.48 -4.28
C ARG A 52 -13.11 -14.23 -2.83
N THR A 53 -12.53 -15.00 -1.91
CA THR A 53 -12.61 -14.75 -0.46
C THR A 53 -11.94 -13.44 -0.01
N ARG A 54 -11.21 -12.76 -0.91
CA ARG A 54 -10.48 -11.52 -0.62
C ARG A 54 -11.03 -10.36 -1.42
N ILE A 55 -11.69 -9.43 -0.71
CA ILE A 55 -12.18 -8.14 -1.21
C ILE A 55 -11.01 -7.19 -1.56
N LEU A 56 -9.87 -7.37 -0.89
CA LEU A 56 -8.65 -6.59 -1.11
C LEU A 56 -7.67 -7.35 -2.01
N ALA A 57 -7.34 -6.80 -3.18
CA ALA A 57 -6.29 -7.31 -4.06
C ALA A 57 -5.28 -6.21 -4.41
N PHE A 58 -4.00 -6.43 -4.07
CA PHE A 58 -2.92 -5.50 -4.42
C PHE A 58 -2.52 -5.57 -5.91
N LYS A 59 -2.86 -6.67 -6.60
CA LYS A 59 -2.59 -6.89 -8.03
C LYS A 59 -3.70 -7.76 -8.63
N ASN A 60 -4.06 -7.50 -9.89
CA ASN A 60 -4.94 -8.38 -10.64
C ASN A 60 -4.29 -9.77 -10.77
N LYS A 61 -5.04 -10.81 -10.39
CA LYS A 61 -4.63 -12.18 -10.70
C LYS A 61 -4.62 -12.33 -12.22
N PRO A 62 -3.58 -12.93 -12.81
CA PRO A 62 -3.59 -13.30 -14.22
C PRO A 62 -4.85 -14.12 -14.51
N PRO A 63 -5.50 -13.96 -15.69
CA PRO A 63 -6.56 -14.85 -16.12
C PRO A 63 -6.08 -16.30 -15.99
N ALA A 64 -6.91 -17.18 -15.43
CA ALA A 64 -6.59 -18.60 -15.45
C ALA A 64 -6.44 -19.02 -16.92
N PRO A 65 -5.38 -19.77 -17.28
CA PRO A 65 -5.25 -20.29 -18.62
C PRO A 65 -6.52 -21.05 -18.99
N VAL A 66 -7.15 -20.67 -20.10
CA VAL A 66 -8.28 -21.43 -20.63
C VAL A 66 -7.66 -22.67 -21.29
N GLU A 67 -7.68 -23.80 -20.58
CA GLU A 67 -7.26 -25.09 -21.16
C GLU A 67 -8.31 -25.52 -22.18
N LEU A 68 -8.12 -25.11 -23.44
CA LEU A 68 -9.02 -25.45 -24.55
C LEU A 68 -8.80 -26.87 -25.11
N PHE A 69 -7.81 -27.65 -24.62
CA PHE A 69 -7.54 -29.00 -25.11
C PHE A 69 -6.94 -29.91 -24.02
N PRO A 70 -7.38 -31.18 -23.88
CA PRO A 70 -6.65 -32.18 -23.08
C PRO A 70 -5.40 -32.61 -23.86
N SER A 71 -4.20 -32.32 -23.35
CA SER A 71 -2.95 -32.81 -23.92
C SER A 71 -2.20 -33.64 -22.88
N GLU A 72 -2.23 -34.95 -23.06
CA GLU A 72 -1.55 -35.94 -22.22
C GLU A 72 -0.06 -36.08 -22.60
N HIS A 73 0.78 -35.06 -22.42
CA HIS A 73 2.23 -35.28 -22.46
C HIS A 73 2.94 -34.41 -21.41
N SER A 74 3.54 -35.10 -20.45
CA SER A 74 4.19 -34.59 -19.24
C SER A 74 5.48 -33.78 -19.49
N THR A 75 5.81 -32.98 -18.46
CA THR A 75 7.16 -32.52 -18.03
C THR A 75 7.85 -31.50 -18.95
N THR A 76 8.17 -30.27 -18.56
CA THR A 76 8.88 -29.86 -17.34
C THR A 76 8.56 -28.38 -17.09
N SER A 77 7.76 -28.07 -16.06
CA SER A 77 7.59 -26.67 -15.65
C SER A 77 8.83 -26.24 -14.89
N VAL A 78 9.78 -25.62 -15.59
CA VAL A 78 10.81 -24.81 -14.96
C VAL A 78 10.09 -23.63 -14.32
N HIS A 79 9.64 -23.80 -13.07
CA HIS A 79 9.19 -22.70 -12.27
C HIS A 79 10.34 -21.68 -12.21
N PRO A 80 10.19 -20.46 -12.74
CA PRO A 80 11.16 -19.42 -12.43
C PRO A 80 11.07 -19.22 -10.92
N THR A 81 12.14 -19.61 -10.22
CA THR A 81 12.33 -19.27 -8.82
C THR A 81 12.18 -17.75 -8.75
N LYS A 82 11.15 -17.30 -8.03
CA LYS A 82 10.88 -15.86 -7.88
C LYS A 82 12.14 -15.25 -7.29
N SER A 83 12.93 -14.55 -8.11
CA SER A 83 14.08 -13.81 -7.62
C SER A 83 13.56 -12.84 -6.57
N ALA A 84 13.92 -13.10 -5.31
CA ALA A 84 13.57 -12.20 -4.22
C ALA A 84 14.16 -10.85 -4.60
N LYS A 85 13.30 -9.85 -4.78
CA LYS A 85 13.75 -8.51 -5.15
C LYS A 85 14.84 -8.09 -4.16
N PRO A 86 15.97 -7.57 -4.64
CA PRO A 86 17.02 -7.11 -3.75
C PRO A 86 16.42 -6.08 -2.78
N ARG A 87 16.57 -6.34 -1.48
CA ARG A 87 16.21 -5.37 -0.46
C ARG A 87 17.18 -4.20 -0.57
N ARG A 88 16.65 -2.98 -0.68
CA ARG A 88 17.47 -1.77 -0.64
C ARG A 88 18.19 -1.71 0.72
N HIS A 89 19.50 -1.44 0.68
CA HIS A 89 20.27 -1.16 1.88
C HIS A 89 19.93 0.24 2.41
N ILE A 90 19.67 0.37 3.71
CA ILE A 90 19.46 1.65 4.39
C ILE A 90 20.56 1.75 5.45
N PRO A 91 21.44 2.77 5.38
CA PRO A 91 22.44 3.01 6.41
C PRO A 91 21.79 3.08 7.79
N GLN A 92 22.44 2.48 8.79
CA GLN A 92 21.96 2.49 10.18
C GLN A 92 22.59 3.62 11.01
N SER A 93 23.55 4.33 10.43
CA SER A 93 24.21 5.50 11.00
C SER A 93 23.70 6.78 10.33
N SER A 94 23.75 7.90 11.05
CA SER A 94 23.57 9.21 10.45
C SER A 94 24.67 9.49 9.43
N GLU A 95 24.34 10.26 8.40
CA GLU A 95 25.36 10.79 7.49
C GLU A 95 26.14 11.93 8.16
N ARG A 96 25.43 12.76 8.94
CA ARG A 96 25.98 13.92 9.66
C ARG A 96 25.34 14.04 11.02
N THR A 97 26.11 14.57 11.95
CA THR A 97 25.67 14.87 13.31
C THR A 97 26.05 16.32 13.58
N LEU A 98 25.07 17.13 13.98
CA LEU A 98 25.26 18.53 14.35
C LEU A 98 24.99 18.64 15.86
N ASP A 99 25.76 19.47 16.54
CA ASP A 99 25.50 19.79 17.93
C ASP A 99 24.36 20.80 18.01
N ALA A 100 23.42 20.54 18.92
CA ALA A 100 22.26 21.39 19.18
C ALA A 100 22.21 21.73 20.69
N PRO A 101 23.12 22.58 21.18
CA PRO A 101 23.07 23.05 22.57
C PRO A 101 21.75 23.80 22.81
N ASP A 102 21.24 23.74 24.05
CA ASP A 102 20.04 24.47 24.48
C ASP A 102 18.75 24.18 23.68
N LEU A 103 18.70 23.04 22.99
CA LEU A 103 17.47 22.55 22.38
C LEU A 103 16.44 22.23 23.47
N VAL A 104 15.29 22.89 23.40
CA VAL A 104 14.23 22.74 24.39
C VAL A 104 13.48 21.42 24.16
N ASP A 105 13.43 20.57 25.18
CA ASP A 105 12.65 19.32 25.18
C ASP A 105 11.18 19.58 25.55
N ASP A 106 10.44 20.20 24.62
CA ASP A 106 9.00 20.44 24.74
C ASP A 106 8.25 19.84 23.55
N PHE A 107 7.34 18.93 23.86
CA PHE A 107 6.51 18.20 22.89
C PHE A 107 5.64 19.11 22.02
N TYR A 108 5.27 20.30 22.50
CA TYR A 108 4.36 21.20 21.80
C TYR A 108 5.06 22.17 20.85
N LEU A 109 6.39 22.20 20.83
CA LEU A 109 7.17 23.10 20.00
C LEU A 109 7.64 22.43 18.71
N ASN A 110 7.62 23.20 17.62
CA ASN A 110 8.27 22.83 16.36
C ASN A 110 9.50 23.72 16.20
N LEU A 111 10.66 23.23 16.66
CA LEU A 111 11.89 24.01 16.76
C LEU A 111 12.79 23.91 15.52
N LEU A 112 12.41 23.11 14.52
CA LEU A 112 13.24 22.82 13.34
C LEU A 112 12.38 22.81 12.07
N ASP A 113 12.87 23.47 11.03
CA ASP A 113 12.29 23.44 9.69
C ASP A 113 13.39 23.37 8.62
N TRP A 114 13.11 22.73 7.49
CA TRP A 114 14.06 22.59 6.38
C TRP A 114 13.47 23.22 5.11
N GLY A 115 14.02 24.37 4.73
CA GLY A 115 13.59 25.11 3.55
C GLY A 115 13.99 24.43 2.24
N SER A 116 13.26 24.73 1.16
CA SER A 116 13.54 24.25 -0.20
C SER A 116 14.88 24.73 -0.76
N SER A 117 15.46 25.79 -0.19
CA SER A 117 16.81 26.29 -0.50
C SER A 117 17.93 25.49 0.18
N ASN A 118 17.62 24.32 0.76
CA ASN A 118 18.57 23.48 1.47
C ASN A 118 19.16 24.10 2.75
N VAL A 119 18.46 25.09 3.32
CA VAL A 119 18.80 25.74 4.58
C VAL A 119 17.90 25.20 5.69
N LEU A 120 18.51 24.70 6.75
CA LEU A 120 17.88 24.25 7.98
C LEU A 120 17.79 25.42 8.94
N ALA A 121 16.59 25.73 9.43
CA ALA A 121 16.38 26.66 10.54
C ALA A 121 16.14 25.86 11.83
N ILE A 122 16.86 26.20 12.90
CA ILE A 122 16.71 25.56 14.21
C ILE A 122 16.72 26.59 15.33
N ALA A 123 15.77 26.49 16.26
CA ALA A 123 15.69 27.32 17.46
C ALA A 123 16.39 26.61 18.63
N LEU A 124 17.43 27.24 19.16
CA LEU A 124 18.25 26.79 20.28
C LEU A 124 18.19 27.87 21.37
N GLY A 125 17.58 27.56 22.52
CA GLY A 125 17.29 28.55 23.56
C GLY A 125 16.49 29.75 23.02
N ASN A 126 17.10 30.93 23.09
CA ASN A 126 16.53 32.21 22.63
C ASN A 126 16.94 32.60 21.20
N THR A 127 17.70 31.74 20.52
CA THR A 127 18.38 32.06 19.28
C THR A 127 17.94 31.12 18.16
N VAL A 128 17.71 31.68 16.96
CA VAL A 128 17.47 30.90 15.75
C VAL A 128 18.75 30.88 14.92
N TYR A 129 19.21 29.67 14.60
CA TYR A 129 20.35 29.44 13.73
C TYR A 129 19.90 28.93 12.36
N LEU A 130 20.64 29.30 11.33
CA LEU A 130 20.51 28.80 9.97
C LEU A 130 21.75 27.99 9.63
N TRP A 131 21.55 26.77 9.12
CA TRP A 131 22.60 25.91 8.60
C TRP A 131 22.33 25.57 7.14
N ASP A 132 23.24 25.94 6.24
CA ASP A 132 23.13 25.59 4.82
C ASP A 132 23.76 24.22 4.57
N ALA A 133 22.95 23.24 4.15
CA ALA A 133 23.41 21.88 3.94
C ALA A 133 24.27 21.70 2.68
N SER A 134 24.36 22.72 1.83
CA SER A 134 25.12 22.70 0.57
C SER A 134 26.61 22.96 0.80
N ASP A 135 26.93 23.93 1.67
CA ASP A 135 28.30 24.32 1.99
C ASP A 135 28.67 24.11 3.47
N SER A 136 27.72 23.62 4.28
CA SER A 136 27.86 23.43 5.74
C SER A 136 28.11 24.72 6.52
N SER A 137 27.78 25.89 5.96
CA SER A 137 27.87 27.16 6.65
C SER A 137 26.79 27.30 7.72
N THR A 138 27.11 28.02 8.80
CA THR A 138 26.17 28.29 9.90
C THR A 138 26.13 29.79 10.15
N SER A 139 24.94 30.32 10.39
CA SER A 139 24.74 31.73 10.74
C SER A 139 23.66 31.87 11.81
N GLU A 140 23.81 32.89 12.65
CA GLU A 140 22.76 33.30 13.57
C GLU A 140 21.78 34.23 12.85
N LEU A 141 20.49 33.90 12.91
CA LEU A 141 19.44 34.72 12.30
C LEU A 141 18.93 35.79 13.26
N VAL A 142 18.60 35.41 14.49
CA VAL A 142 18.03 36.31 15.51
C VAL A 142 18.20 35.72 16.91
N THR A 143 18.44 36.59 17.89
CA THR A 143 18.42 36.29 19.33
C THR A 143 17.42 37.22 20.03
N VAL A 144 16.57 36.67 20.90
CA VAL A 144 15.52 37.38 21.66
C VAL A 144 15.92 37.63 23.10
#